data_AF-A0A966KAA2-F1
#
_entry.id   AF-A0A966KAA2-F1
#
_cell.length_a   1.000
_cell.length_b   1.000
_cell.length_c   1.000
_cell.angle_alpha   90.00
_cell.angle_beta   90.00
_cell.angle_gamma   90.00
#
_symmetry.space_group_name_H-M   'P 1'
#
loop_
_entity.id
_entity.type
_entity.pdbx_description
1 polymer ?
#
loop_
_entity_poly.entity_id
_entity_poly.type
_entity_poly.pdbx_seq_one_letter_code
_entity_poly.pdbx_strand_id
1 'polypeptide(L)'
;MFKFLSSEPLHDPVQDTKPANEIKTTTCYMCACRCGIRAHLRDGELVYIDGNPNHPLNQGVICAKGASGIMKQKSPARITKPLLRKPGSERGQSEFEEISWDQAFSILENRLRSIRETDPKKFALFTGRDQMQALTGLFARQFGTPNYAAHGGFCSVNMAAGMIYTIGGSFWEFGGPDLEQAKLFVMIGTAEDHHSNPMKIALSKFKRNGGRFISINPVRTGYSAIADEWIPIKPGTDGALFMALMHELIMANQVDHPFLKRYTNSSQLVCLDQGPEEGLFLFDPESDPINADIPHNKYIWDTKSNTAKACFANDVDPALS
;
A
#
# COMPACT_ATOMS: atom_id res chain seq x y z
N MET A 1 -17.40 15.56 34.53
CA MET A 1 -18.33 14.44 34.82
C MET A 1 -18.81 13.91 33.46
N PHE A 2 -18.26 12.80 32.97
CA PHE A 2 -18.70 12.25 31.68
C PHE A 2 -20.15 11.77 31.81
N LYS A 3 -21.04 12.36 31.01
CA LYS A 3 -22.46 11.99 30.93
C LYS A 3 -22.62 10.64 30.21
N PHE A 4 -22.12 9.55 30.80
CA PHE A 4 -22.13 8.21 30.19
C PHE A 4 -23.55 7.64 29.96
N LEU A 5 -24.55 8.18 30.66
CA LEU A 5 -25.96 7.77 30.60
C LEU A 5 -26.87 8.84 29.96
N SER A 6 -26.31 9.90 29.38
CA SER A 6 -27.12 10.91 28.72
C SER A 6 -27.61 10.40 27.37
N SER A 7 -28.93 10.47 27.17
CA SER A 7 -29.57 10.28 25.87
C SER A 7 -29.40 11.49 24.94
N GLU A 8 -28.91 12.63 25.45
CA GLU A 8 -28.58 13.79 24.61
C GLU A 8 -27.45 13.41 23.64
N PRO A 9 -27.66 13.55 22.32
CA PRO A 9 -26.63 13.24 21.35
C PRO A 9 -25.45 14.20 21.55
N LEU A 10 -24.23 13.65 21.55
CA LEU A 10 -22.98 14.43 21.62
C LEU A 10 -22.89 15.51 20.52
N HIS A 11 -23.61 15.29 19.43
CA HIS A 11 -23.85 16.25 18.37
C HIS A 11 -25.26 15.98 17.82
N ASP A 12 -26.16 16.96 17.93
CA ASP A 12 -27.48 16.90 17.31
C ASP A 12 -27.38 17.31 15.82
N PRO A 13 -27.53 16.38 14.87
CA PRO A 13 -27.41 16.69 13.44
C PRO A 13 -28.65 17.38 12.87
N VAL A 14 -29.77 17.46 13.61
CA VAL A 14 -31.02 18.11 13.16
C VAL A 14 -31.27 19.45 13.85
N GLN A 15 -30.42 19.86 14.80
CA GLN A 15 -30.50 21.16 15.42
C GLN A 15 -30.34 22.25 14.36
N ASP A 16 -31.28 23.19 14.31
CA ASP A 16 -31.21 24.35 13.42
C ASP A 16 -30.04 25.22 13.85
N THR A 17 -28.97 25.19 13.07
CA THR A 17 -27.73 25.87 13.40
C THR A 17 -27.33 26.79 12.27
N LYS A 18 -26.78 27.97 12.61
CA LYS A 18 -26.30 28.94 11.62
C LYS A 18 -25.37 28.27 10.61
N PRO A 19 -25.44 28.59 9.31
CA PRO A 19 -24.55 27.98 8.33
C PRO A 19 -23.08 28.23 8.69
N ALA A 20 -22.18 27.38 8.19
CA ALA A 20 -20.75 27.62 8.28
C ALA A 20 -20.41 28.98 7.64
N ASN A 21 -19.53 29.76 8.27
CA ASN A 21 -19.08 31.05 7.74
C ASN A 21 -17.74 30.96 6.99
N GLU A 22 -17.07 29.81 7.07
CA GLU A 22 -15.82 29.56 6.37
C GLU A 22 -15.73 28.11 5.88
N ILE A 23 -15.11 27.91 4.71
CA ILE A 23 -14.84 26.59 4.13
C ILE A 23 -13.35 26.49 3.80
N LYS A 24 -12.69 25.46 4.33
CA LYS A 24 -11.30 25.12 4.01
C LYS A 24 -11.22 23.80 3.26
N THR A 25 -10.34 23.69 2.28
CA THR A 25 -10.08 22.44 1.55
C THR A 25 -8.87 21.73 2.11
N THR A 26 -8.95 20.41 2.30
CA THR A 26 -7.83 19.57 2.73
C THR A 26 -8.02 18.13 2.25
N THR A 27 -7.17 17.20 2.68
CA THR A 27 -7.25 15.78 2.34
C THR A 27 -7.73 14.93 3.51
N CYS A 28 -8.59 13.96 3.22
CA CYS A 28 -9.05 12.98 4.20
C CYS A 28 -7.90 12.07 4.65
N TYR A 29 -7.71 11.97 5.97
CA TYR A 29 -6.66 11.16 6.58
C TYR A 29 -7.15 9.82 7.16
N MET A 30 -8.34 9.36 6.73
CA MET A 30 -8.96 8.13 7.25
C MET A 30 -8.47 6.84 6.58
N CYS A 31 -7.95 6.94 5.35
CA CYS A 31 -7.38 5.81 4.62
C CYS A 31 -6.33 6.31 3.60
N ALA A 32 -5.79 5.38 2.81
CA ALA A 32 -4.82 5.61 1.75
C ALA A 32 -5.29 6.56 0.63
N CYS A 33 -6.60 6.66 0.39
CA CYS A 33 -7.13 7.30 -0.81
C CYS A 33 -6.90 8.81 -0.89
N ARG A 34 -6.67 9.46 0.27
CA ARG A 34 -6.49 10.91 0.38
C ARG A 34 -7.53 11.73 -0.38
N CYS A 35 -8.80 11.30 -0.33
CA CYS A 35 -9.91 12.04 -0.94
C CYS A 35 -9.88 13.50 -0.52
N GLY A 36 -10.09 14.43 -1.45
CA GLY A 36 -10.25 15.84 -1.13
C GLY A 36 -11.56 16.07 -0.38
N ILE A 37 -11.49 16.87 0.67
CA ILE A 37 -12.61 17.20 1.54
C ILE A 37 -12.72 18.71 1.72
N ARG A 38 -13.93 19.16 2.07
CA ARG A 38 -14.16 20.51 2.58
C ARG A 38 -14.49 20.42 4.07
N ALA A 39 -13.75 21.18 4.86
CA ALA A 39 -14.00 21.38 6.28
C ALA A 39 -14.79 22.68 6.43
N HIS A 40 -16.00 22.57 6.93
CA HIS A 40 -16.91 23.68 7.16
C HIS A 40 -16.75 24.17 8.59
N LEU A 41 -16.35 25.43 8.74
CA LEU A 41 -16.05 26.07 10.00
C LEU A 41 -17.14 27.08 10.35
N ARG A 42 -17.47 27.16 11.63
CA ARG A 42 -18.31 28.21 12.21
C ARG A 42 -17.52 28.84 13.34
N ASP A 43 -17.11 30.09 13.15
CA ASP A 43 -16.36 30.85 14.16
C ASP A 43 -15.09 30.11 14.62
N GLY A 44 -14.39 29.47 13.67
CA GLY A 44 -13.20 28.65 13.91
C GLY A 44 -13.46 27.20 14.33
N GLU A 45 -14.71 26.84 14.66
CA GLU A 45 -15.08 25.49 15.08
C GLU A 45 -15.53 24.62 13.91
N LEU A 46 -15.02 23.38 13.85
CA LEU A 46 -15.42 22.42 12.83
C LEU A 46 -16.85 21.93 13.09
N VAL A 47 -17.74 22.15 12.11
CA VAL A 47 -19.16 21.76 12.21
C VAL A 47 -19.56 20.69 11.23
N TYR A 48 -18.92 20.61 10.05
CA TYR A 48 -19.29 19.63 9.03
C TYR A 48 -18.12 19.30 8.09
N ILE A 49 -18.13 18.08 7.53
CA ILE A 49 -17.19 17.62 6.50
C ILE A 49 -17.97 17.00 5.36
N ASP A 50 -17.65 17.40 4.13
CA ASP A 50 -18.06 16.69 2.92
C ASP A 50 -16.88 16.52 1.94
N GLY A 51 -17.14 15.86 0.82
CA GLY A 51 -16.14 15.71 -0.24
C GLY A 51 -15.99 17.00 -1.07
N ASN A 52 -14.77 17.30 -1.49
CA ASN A 52 -14.47 18.41 -2.39
C ASN A 52 -14.81 18.03 -3.85
N PRO A 53 -15.80 18.69 -4.51
CA PRO A 53 -16.16 18.42 -5.90
C PRO A 53 -15.03 18.67 -6.90
N ASN A 54 -14.11 19.59 -6.57
CA ASN A 54 -13.01 19.99 -7.44
C ASN A 54 -11.78 19.09 -7.29
N HIS A 55 -11.80 18.10 -6.38
CA HIS A 55 -10.66 17.22 -6.19
C HIS A 55 -10.64 16.12 -7.26
N PRO A 56 -9.51 15.90 -7.96
CA PRO A 56 -9.45 15.07 -9.17
C PRO A 56 -9.81 13.60 -8.91
N LEU A 57 -9.46 13.07 -7.73
CA LEU A 57 -9.68 11.65 -7.43
C LEU A 57 -11.13 11.30 -7.07
N ASN A 58 -11.76 12.08 -6.20
CA ASN A 58 -13.04 11.69 -5.60
C ASN A 58 -14.22 12.53 -6.07
N GLN A 59 -13.99 13.69 -6.71
CA GLN A 59 -15.03 14.50 -7.35
C GLN A 59 -16.25 14.74 -6.43
N GLY A 60 -15.99 15.02 -5.14
CA GLY A 60 -17.03 15.26 -4.13
C GLY A 60 -17.56 14.02 -3.42
N VAL A 61 -17.29 12.81 -3.91
CA VAL A 61 -17.71 11.58 -3.24
C VAL A 61 -16.83 11.29 -2.03
N ILE A 62 -17.45 10.96 -0.90
CA ILE A 62 -16.76 10.63 0.35
C ILE A 62 -17.43 9.43 1.03
N CYS A 63 -16.65 8.60 1.71
CA CYS A 63 -17.19 7.45 2.45
C CYS A 63 -17.62 7.87 3.86
N ALA A 64 -18.37 6.99 4.54
CA ALA A 64 -18.81 7.21 5.92
C ALA A 64 -17.65 7.55 6.87
N LYS A 65 -16.47 6.92 6.70
CA LYS A 65 -15.29 7.26 7.51
C LYS A 65 -14.87 8.72 7.32
N GLY A 66 -14.85 9.19 6.07
CA GLY A 66 -14.46 10.57 5.76
C GLY A 66 -15.50 11.58 6.23
N ALA A 67 -16.79 11.32 5.98
CA ALA A 67 -17.89 12.17 6.44
C ALA A 67 -17.93 12.29 7.97
N SER A 68 -17.68 11.19 8.68
CA SER A 68 -17.59 11.17 10.15
C SER A 68 -16.25 11.68 10.69
N GLY A 69 -15.41 12.30 9.86
CA GLY A 69 -14.06 12.75 10.25
C GLY A 69 -14.04 13.73 11.42
N ILE A 70 -15.10 14.53 11.55
CA ILE A 70 -15.33 15.44 12.68
C ILE A 70 -15.31 14.74 14.04
N MET A 71 -15.70 13.46 14.10
CA MET A 71 -15.71 12.70 15.35
C MET A 71 -14.30 12.48 15.92
N LYS A 72 -13.24 12.55 15.12
CA LYS A 72 -11.86 12.57 15.67
C LYS A 72 -11.59 13.82 16.52
N GLN A 73 -12.25 14.93 16.22
CA GLN A 73 -12.07 16.19 16.95
C GLN A 73 -13.02 16.30 18.15
N LYS A 74 -14.26 15.83 17.99
CA LYS A 74 -15.33 15.94 19.00
C LYS A 74 -15.50 14.73 19.91
N SER A 75 -14.82 13.61 19.64
CA SER A 75 -14.98 12.38 20.44
C SER A 75 -14.63 12.63 21.91
N PRO A 76 -15.46 12.16 22.86
CA PRO A 76 -15.13 12.20 24.29
C PRO A 76 -13.89 11.37 24.64
N ALA A 77 -13.51 10.41 23.78
CA ALA A 77 -12.31 9.59 23.94
C ALA A 77 -11.03 10.27 23.40
N ARG A 78 -11.11 11.51 22.91
CA ARG A 78 -9.93 12.23 22.42
C ARG A 78 -8.99 12.55 23.57
N ILE A 79 -7.73 12.13 23.44
CA ILE A 79 -6.67 12.48 24.37
C ILE A 79 -6.31 13.95 24.14
N THR A 80 -6.53 14.79 25.16
CA THR A 80 -6.29 16.25 25.11
C THR A 80 -5.05 16.68 25.89
N LYS A 81 -4.55 15.83 26.79
CA LYS A 81 -3.37 16.07 27.63
C LYS A 81 -2.52 14.81 27.76
N PRO A 82 -1.22 14.94 28.09
CA PRO A 82 -0.40 13.79 28.46
C PRO A 82 -0.97 13.06 29.69
N LEU A 83 -0.92 11.73 29.65
CA LEU A 83 -1.42 10.86 30.70
C LEU A 83 -0.29 9.96 31.22
N LEU A 84 -0.08 9.95 32.53
CA LEU A 84 0.85 9.05 33.20
C LEU A 84 0.08 7.93 33.89
N ARG A 85 0.53 6.68 33.70
CA ARG A 85 -0.06 5.53 34.38
C ARG A 85 0.23 5.63 35.88
N LYS A 86 -0.79 5.44 36.71
CA LYS A 86 -0.64 5.57 38.17
C LYS A 86 0.32 4.53 38.75
N PRO A 87 1.13 4.88 39.77
CA PRO A 87 1.91 3.90 40.52
C PRO A 87 1.04 2.77 41.06
N GLY A 88 1.53 1.52 41.01
CA GLY A 88 0.80 0.35 41.50
C GLY A 88 -0.27 -0.22 40.55
N SER A 89 -0.64 0.50 39.48
CA SER A 89 -1.55 -0.03 38.46
C SER A 89 -0.81 -0.89 37.41
N GLU A 90 -1.53 -1.77 36.72
CA GLU A 90 -0.99 -2.59 35.62
C GLU A 90 -1.39 -2.07 34.23
N ARG A 91 -0.63 -2.47 33.20
CA ARG A 91 -0.99 -2.15 31.81
C ARG A 91 -2.36 -2.77 31.48
N GLY A 92 -3.26 -1.95 30.92
CA GLY A 92 -4.62 -2.37 30.57
C GLY A 92 -5.70 -2.01 31.62
N GLN A 93 -5.33 -1.60 32.84
CA GLN A 93 -6.29 -1.20 33.87
C GLN A 93 -6.91 0.19 33.65
N SER A 94 -6.40 0.95 32.68
CA SER A 94 -6.89 2.30 32.35
C SER A 94 -6.80 3.32 33.51
N GLU A 95 -5.85 3.12 34.43
CA GLU A 95 -5.62 4.02 35.55
C GLU A 95 -4.52 5.04 35.26
N PHE A 96 -4.93 6.28 34.97
CA PHE A 96 -4.03 7.37 34.61
C PHE A 96 -4.26 8.63 35.44
N GLU A 97 -3.24 9.47 35.51
CA GLU A 97 -3.30 10.85 35.98
C GLU A 97 -2.83 11.80 34.86
N GLU A 98 -3.43 12.98 34.77
CA GLU A 98 -2.98 14.01 33.84
C GLU A 98 -1.66 14.61 34.32
N ILE A 99 -0.70 14.77 33.42
CA ILE A 99 0.58 15.44 33.70
C ILE A 99 0.83 16.59 32.72
N SER A 100 1.74 17.49 33.08
CA SER A 100 2.17 18.56 32.17
C SER A 100 2.99 18.02 31.01
N TRP A 101 3.06 18.79 29.92
CA TRP A 101 3.96 18.49 28.80
C TRP A 101 5.43 18.48 29.23
N ASP A 102 5.85 19.41 30.09
CA ASP A 102 7.23 19.48 30.58
C ASP A 102 7.61 18.23 31.37
N GLN A 103 6.70 17.73 32.21
CA GLN A 103 6.91 16.48 32.93
C GLN A 103 6.96 15.29 31.98
N ALA A 104 6.06 15.21 31.00
CA ALA A 104 6.04 14.15 30.01
C ALA A 104 7.34 14.08 29.20
N PHE A 105 7.83 15.23 28.72
CA PHE A 105 9.09 15.32 27.99
C PHE A 105 10.29 14.99 28.87
N SER A 106 10.33 15.48 30.11
CA SER A 106 11.41 15.16 31.06
C SER A 106 11.52 13.64 31.31
N ILE A 107 10.39 12.94 31.46
CA ILE A 107 10.36 11.49 31.64
C ILE A 107 10.89 10.77 30.39
N LEU A 108 10.43 11.17 29.21
CA LEU A 108 10.86 10.57 27.95
C LEU A 108 12.34 10.83 27.69
N GLU A 109 12.81 12.06 27.89
CA GLU A 109 14.21 12.45 27.70
C GLU A 109 15.14 11.64 28.59
N ASN A 110 14.88 11.60 29.90
CA ASN A 110 15.72 10.85 30.84
C ASN A 110 15.81 9.36 30.47
N ARG A 111 14.69 8.76 30.09
CA ARG A 111 14.64 7.36 29.69
C ARG A 111 15.39 7.12 28.37
N LEU A 112 15.14 7.95 27.37
CA LEU A 112 15.75 7.82 26.04
C LEU A 112 17.26 8.11 26.07
N ARG A 113 17.69 9.09 26.87
CA ARG A 113 19.11 9.41 27.12
C ARG A 113 19.85 8.19 27.69
N SER A 114 19.32 7.58 28.75
CA SER A 114 19.91 6.38 29.35
C SER A 114 20.04 5.20 28.37
N ILE A 115 19.02 4.99 27.53
CA ILE A 115 19.08 3.96 26.49
C ILE A 115 20.18 4.29 25.46
N ARG A 116 20.24 5.55 25.01
CA ARG A 116 21.23 6.01 24.04
C ARG A 116 22.66 5.89 24.55
N GLU A 117 22.91 6.25 25.81
CA GLU A 117 24.23 6.19 26.45
C GLU A 117 24.74 4.76 26.64
N THR A 118 23.84 3.77 26.66
CA THR A 118 24.19 2.36 26.87
C THR A 118 24.23 1.57 25.57
N ASP A 119 23.08 1.35 24.94
CA ASP A 119 22.97 0.71 23.63
C ASP A 119 21.72 1.22 22.92
N PRO A 120 21.86 2.14 21.93
CA PRO A 120 20.72 2.73 21.24
C PRO A 120 19.88 1.70 20.48
N LYS A 121 20.42 0.50 20.17
CA LYS A 121 19.67 -0.58 19.52
C LYS A 121 18.54 -1.14 20.41
N LYS A 122 18.59 -0.94 21.72
CA LYS A 122 17.52 -1.35 22.64
C LYS A 122 16.24 -0.52 22.48
N PHE A 123 16.30 0.63 21.81
CA PHE A 123 15.12 1.42 21.49
C PHE A 123 14.52 0.97 20.17
N ALA A 124 13.20 0.74 20.15
CA ALA A 124 12.47 0.49 18.92
C ALA A 124 11.33 1.50 18.73
N LEU A 125 11.23 2.06 17.53
CA LEU A 125 10.21 3.05 17.17
C LEU A 125 9.28 2.48 16.10
N PHE A 126 8.07 2.14 16.51
CA PHE A 126 7.02 1.66 15.62
C PHE A 126 5.95 2.72 15.45
N THR A 127 5.61 3.01 14.19
CA THR A 127 4.51 3.91 13.86
C THR A 127 3.40 3.15 13.17
N GLY A 128 2.18 3.66 13.33
CA GLY A 128 1.06 3.23 12.50
C GLY A 128 1.22 3.71 11.07
N ARG A 129 0.09 3.96 10.41
CA ARG A 129 0.10 4.59 9.09
C ARG A 129 0.30 6.11 9.22
N ASP A 130 1.55 6.49 9.39
CA ASP A 130 2.01 7.89 9.40
C ASP A 130 2.59 8.26 8.02
N GLN A 131 2.35 9.48 7.53
CA GLN A 131 3.00 10.02 6.33
C GLN A 131 4.24 10.86 6.65
N MET A 132 4.55 11.06 7.93
CA MET A 132 5.78 11.72 8.39
C MET A 132 6.91 10.70 8.60
N GLN A 133 6.92 9.59 7.84
CA GLN A 133 7.95 8.54 7.93
C GLN A 133 9.38 9.09 7.75
N ALA A 134 9.53 10.15 6.95
CA ALA A 134 10.81 10.84 6.81
C ALA A 134 11.31 11.40 8.15
N LEU A 135 10.41 11.97 8.96
CA LEU A 135 10.75 12.54 10.27
C LEU A 135 11.03 11.45 11.30
N THR A 136 10.22 10.39 11.33
CA THR A 136 10.40 9.28 12.29
C THR A 136 11.67 8.48 11.96
N GLY A 137 11.95 8.26 10.67
CA GLY A 137 13.21 7.67 10.21
C GLY A 137 14.42 8.57 10.50
N LEU A 138 14.31 9.88 10.29
CA LEU A 138 15.35 10.84 10.67
C LEU A 138 15.62 10.78 12.19
N PHE A 139 14.57 10.80 13.01
CA PHE A 139 14.71 10.68 14.47
C PHE A 139 15.40 9.38 14.86
N ALA A 140 14.98 8.23 14.33
CA ALA A 140 15.59 6.94 14.64
C ALA A 140 17.08 6.90 14.27
N ARG A 141 17.44 7.41 13.08
CA ARG A 141 18.83 7.53 12.63
C ARG A 141 19.66 8.45 13.54
N GLN A 142 19.12 9.61 13.91
CA GLN A 142 19.78 10.54 14.83
C GLN A 142 19.91 9.97 16.24
N PHE A 143 18.94 9.16 16.68
CA PHE A 143 19.01 8.42 17.94
C PHE A 143 20.08 7.33 17.92
N GLY A 144 20.33 6.72 16.75
CA GLY A 144 21.28 5.63 16.57
C GLY A 144 20.65 4.24 16.63
N THR A 145 19.32 4.13 16.50
CA THR A 145 18.64 2.83 16.45
C THR A 145 18.39 2.38 15.01
N PRO A 146 18.72 1.11 14.66
CA PRO A 146 18.27 0.50 13.41
C PRO A 146 16.82 -0.01 13.50
N ASN A 147 16.25 -0.08 14.71
CA ASN A 147 14.95 -0.71 14.97
C ASN A 147 13.81 0.28 14.81
N TYR A 148 13.55 0.73 13.58
CA TYR A 148 12.40 1.57 13.26
C TYR A 148 11.59 0.95 12.13
N ALA A 149 10.27 0.96 12.28
CA ALA A 149 9.37 0.41 11.28
C ALA A 149 8.00 1.09 11.30
N ALA A 150 7.25 0.88 10.24
CA ALA A 150 5.89 1.35 10.07
C ALA A 150 4.96 0.18 9.71
N HIS A 151 3.67 0.46 9.60
CA HIS A 151 2.66 -0.55 9.28
C HIS A 151 2.91 -1.35 7.97
N GLY A 152 3.74 -0.84 7.06
CA GLY A 152 3.93 -1.40 5.71
C GLY A 152 4.48 -2.84 5.71
N GLY A 153 5.18 -3.24 6.77
CA GLY A 153 5.63 -4.63 6.96
C GLY A 153 4.49 -5.65 6.93
N PHE A 154 3.26 -5.25 7.27
CA PHE A 154 2.10 -6.13 7.25
C PHE A 154 1.37 -6.16 5.91
N CYS A 155 1.24 -5.01 5.24
CA CYS A 155 0.31 -4.86 4.12
C CYS A 155 0.97 -4.60 2.75
N SER A 156 2.23 -4.16 2.70
CA SER A 156 2.81 -3.62 1.46
C SER A 156 4.17 -4.15 1.07
N VAL A 157 5.00 -4.53 2.04
CA VAL A 157 6.37 -4.98 1.76
C VAL A 157 6.40 -6.21 0.86
N ASN A 158 5.45 -7.14 1.00
CA ASN A 158 5.36 -8.33 0.16
C ASN A 158 5.14 -7.98 -1.33
N MET A 159 4.27 -7.01 -1.61
CA MET A 159 4.02 -6.52 -2.97
C MET A 159 5.24 -5.79 -3.52
N ALA A 160 5.85 -4.90 -2.73
CA ALA A 160 7.04 -4.18 -3.12
C ALA A 160 8.20 -5.13 -3.43
N ALA A 161 8.41 -6.17 -2.60
CA ALA A 161 9.42 -7.19 -2.83
C ALA A 161 9.18 -7.94 -4.15
N GLY A 162 7.96 -8.42 -4.41
CA GLY A 162 7.63 -9.11 -5.66
C GLY A 162 7.92 -8.25 -6.91
N MET A 163 7.61 -6.96 -6.87
CA MET A 163 7.94 -6.04 -7.97
C MET A 163 9.44 -5.78 -8.09
N ILE A 164 10.17 -5.62 -6.99
CA ILE A 164 11.63 -5.46 -7.02
C ILE A 164 12.28 -6.69 -7.68
N TYR A 165 11.84 -7.90 -7.32
CA TYR A 165 12.35 -9.14 -7.93
C TYR A 165 12.01 -9.28 -9.42
N THR A 166 10.89 -8.71 -9.88
CA THR A 166 10.39 -8.93 -11.25
C THR A 166 10.79 -7.82 -12.22
N ILE A 167 10.70 -6.57 -11.79
CA ILE A 167 10.88 -5.37 -12.65
C ILE A 167 11.93 -4.40 -12.10
N GLY A 168 12.70 -4.77 -11.07
CA GLY A 168 13.81 -3.98 -10.53
C GLY A 168 13.40 -2.75 -9.71
N GLY A 169 12.11 -2.56 -9.44
CA GLY A 169 11.60 -1.39 -8.72
C GLY A 169 10.38 -1.68 -7.86
N SER A 170 10.16 -0.85 -6.84
CA SER A 170 8.94 -0.88 -6.02
C SER A 170 7.96 0.17 -6.52
N PHE A 171 7.16 -0.17 -7.54
CA PHE A 171 6.04 0.70 -7.93
C PHE A 171 4.86 0.48 -6.98
N TRP A 172 4.70 1.34 -5.96
CA TRP A 172 3.64 1.11 -4.96
C TRP A 172 2.94 2.37 -4.38
N GLU A 173 1.66 2.14 -4.09
CA GLU A 173 0.54 2.88 -3.46
C GLU A 173 -0.21 4.03 -4.16
N PHE A 174 0.33 4.68 -5.19
CA PHE A 174 -0.36 5.85 -5.80
C PHE A 174 -0.81 5.68 -7.25
N GLY A 175 -0.44 4.57 -7.91
CA GLY A 175 -0.97 4.21 -9.23
C GLY A 175 -2.34 3.55 -9.11
N GLY A 176 -3.30 4.01 -9.93
CA GLY A 176 -4.57 3.32 -10.14
C GLY A 176 -4.56 2.56 -11.48
N PRO A 177 -5.43 1.55 -11.67
CA PRO A 177 -5.61 0.94 -12.97
C PRO A 177 -6.13 1.99 -13.98
N ASP A 178 -5.61 1.97 -15.21
CA ASP A 178 -6.13 2.78 -16.31
C ASP A 178 -7.41 2.14 -16.89
N LEU A 179 -8.51 2.30 -16.15
CA LEU A 179 -9.82 1.77 -16.52
C LEU A 179 -10.48 2.53 -17.68
N GLU A 180 -9.90 3.63 -18.15
CA GLU A 180 -10.40 4.33 -19.35
C GLU A 180 -10.02 3.56 -20.62
N GLN A 181 -8.82 2.97 -20.65
CA GLN A 181 -8.30 2.22 -21.80
C GLN A 181 -8.49 0.71 -21.69
N ALA A 182 -8.60 0.17 -20.48
CA ALA A 182 -8.76 -1.26 -20.27
C ALA A 182 -10.05 -1.81 -20.93
N LYS A 183 -10.00 -3.07 -21.35
CA LYS A 183 -11.18 -3.86 -21.79
C LYS A 183 -11.57 -4.94 -20.79
N LEU A 184 -10.58 -5.42 -20.04
CA LEU A 184 -10.72 -6.40 -18.98
C LEU A 184 -10.01 -5.86 -17.74
N PHE A 185 -10.66 -5.97 -16.59
CA PHE A 185 -10.04 -5.68 -15.31
C PHE A 185 -10.23 -6.87 -14.38
N VAL A 186 -9.13 -7.38 -13.84
CA VAL A 186 -9.11 -8.50 -12.89
C VAL A 186 -8.62 -7.98 -11.55
N MET A 187 -9.49 -7.96 -10.54
CA MET A 187 -9.16 -7.56 -9.18
C MET A 187 -8.93 -8.81 -8.32
N ILE A 188 -7.76 -8.93 -7.72
CA ILE A 188 -7.34 -10.11 -6.96
C ILE A 188 -7.12 -9.73 -5.50
N GLY A 189 -7.69 -10.49 -4.56
CA GLY A 189 -7.36 -10.42 -3.13
C GLY A 189 -7.55 -9.04 -2.46
N THR A 190 -8.41 -8.17 -3.02
CA THR A 190 -8.54 -6.78 -2.57
C THR A 190 -9.70 -6.64 -1.56
N ALA A 191 -9.39 -6.06 -0.39
CA ALA A 191 -10.40 -5.70 0.60
C ALA A 191 -11.22 -4.47 0.15
N GLU A 192 -12.50 -4.44 0.51
CA GLU A 192 -13.48 -3.47 -0.02
C GLU A 192 -13.26 -2.02 0.43
N ASP A 193 -12.52 -1.83 1.53
CA ASP A 193 -12.25 -0.54 2.11
C ASP A 193 -10.96 0.10 1.58
N HIS A 194 -10.14 -0.68 0.86
CA HIS A 194 -8.99 -0.22 0.08
C HIS A 194 -9.47 0.44 -1.22
N HIS A 195 -9.19 1.73 -1.40
CA HIS A 195 -9.68 2.56 -2.53
C HIS A 195 -11.21 2.79 -2.61
N SER A 196 -11.92 2.58 -1.48
CA SER A 196 -13.39 2.45 -1.37
C SER A 196 -14.25 3.14 -2.45
N ASN A 197 -14.50 4.44 -2.32
CA ASN A 197 -15.50 5.11 -3.17
C ASN A 197 -14.99 5.48 -4.57
N PRO A 198 -13.77 6.02 -4.74
CA PRO A 198 -13.25 6.30 -6.08
C PRO A 198 -13.20 5.04 -6.97
N MET A 199 -12.80 3.89 -6.42
CA MET A 199 -12.78 2.63 -7.18
C MET A 199 -14.18 2.22 -7.63
N LYS A 200 -15.20 2.33 -6.75
CA LYS A 200 -16.58 2.00 -7.10
C LYS A 200 -17.08 2.86 -8.27
N ILE A 201 -16.78 4.15 -8.28
CA ILE A 201 -17.12 5.05 -9.39
C ILE A 201 -16.41 4.61 -10.67
N ALA A 202 -15.10 4.35 -10.58
CA ALA A 202 -14.28 3.96 -11.73
C ALA A 202 -14.77 2.63 -12.34
N LEU A 203 -15.02 1.61 -11.50
CA LEU A 203 -15.62 0.34 -11.93
C LEU A 203 -17.00 0.53 -12.56
N SER A 204 -17.82 1.40 -11.98
CA SER A 204 -19.16 1.70 -12.51
C SER A 204 -19.10 2.35 -13.90
N LYS A 205 -18.14 3.23 -14.15
CA LYS A 205 -17.90 3.85 -15.47
C LYS A 205 -17.33 2.82 -16.45
N PHE A 206 -16.29 2.10 -16.05
CA PHE A 206 -15.64 1.04 -16.84
C PHE A 206 -16.65 0.03 -17.38
N LYS A 207 -17.51 -0.50 -16.51
CA LYS A 207 -18.55 -1.47 -16.90
C LYS A 207 -19.59 -0.87 -17.85
N ARG A 208 -20.04 0.36 -17.62
CA ARG A 208 -20.98 1.05 -18.53
C ARG A 208 -20.37 1.33 -19.91
N ASN A 209 -19.06 1.45 -19.98
CA ASN A 209 -18.30 1.60 -21.22
C ASN A 209 -17.99 0.25 -21.90
N GLY A 210 -18.58 -0.86 -21.44
CA GLY A 210 -18.42 -2.19 -22.03
C GLY A 210 -17.20 -2.97 -21.51
N GLY A 211 -16.50 -2.47 -20.49
CA GLY A 211 -15.41 -3.20 -19.85
C GLY A 211 -15.92 -4.39 -19.02
N ARG A 212 -15.20 -5.52 -19.07
CA ARG A 212 -15.50 -6.71 -18.27
C ARG A 212 -14.71 -6.69 -16.96
N PHE A 213 -15.38 -6.84 -15.83
CA PHE A 213 -14.78 -6.85 -14.50
C PHE A 213 -14.86 -8.24 -13.85
N ILE A 214 -13.71 -8.83 -13.55
CA ILE A 214 -13.57 -10.10 -12.82
C ILE A 214 -13.00 -9.83 -11.43
N SER A 215 -13.58 -10.45 -10.40
CA SER A 215 -13.06 -10.43 -9.03
C SER A 215 -12.67 -11.83 -8.57
N ILE A 216 -11.44 -12.00 -8.09
CA ILE A 216 -10.92 -13.24 -7.51
C ILE A 216 -10.72 -13.02 -6.02
N ASN A 217 -11.59 -13.61 -5.21
CA ASN A 217 -11.64 -13.32 -3.77
C ASN A 217 -12.37 -14.45 -3.02
N PRO A 218 -11.92 -14.87 -1.82
CA PRO A 218 -12.64 -15.85 -1.00
C PRO A 218 -14.07 -15.42 -0.62
N VAL A 219 -14.36 -14.11 -0.58
CA VAL A 219 -15.69 -13.58 -0.22
C VAL A 219 -16.28 -12.72 -1.34
N ARG A 220 -17.61 -12.81 -1.52
CA ARG A 220 -18.36 -12.06 -2.53
C ARG A 220 -19.01 -10.81 -1.94
N THR A 221 -18.20 -9.88 -1.47
CA THR A 221 -18.68 -8.64 -0.84
C THR A 221 -17.98 -7.41 -1.46
N GLY A 222 -18.56 -6.21 -1.29
CA GLY A 222 -18.08 -4.94 -1.86
C GLY A 222 -17.82 -4.93 -3.36
N TYR A 223 -16.56 -4.85 -3.78
CA TYR A 223 -16.22 -4.85 -5.21
C TYR A 223 -16.63 -6.15 -5.89
N SER A 224 -16.44 -7.30 -5.23
CA SER A 224 -16.83 -8.60 -5.77
C SER A 224 -18.33 -8.74 -6.00
N ALA A 225 -19.16 -7.98 -5.26
CA ALA A 225 -20.61 -8.00 -5.42
C ALA A 225 -21.07 -7.38 -6.74
N ILE A 226 -20.27 -6.48 -7.33
CA ILE A 226 -20.56 -5.80 -8.60
C ILE A 226 -19.73 -6.34 -9.77
N ALA A 227 -18.94 -7.40 -9.57
CA ALA A 227 -18.18 -8.03 -10.65
C ALA A 227 -19.10 -8.71 -11.67
N ASP A 228 -18.69 -8.71 -12.94
CA ASP A 228 -19.37 -9.53 -13.97
C ASP A 228 -19.14 -11.01 -13.69
N GLU A 229 -17.96 -11.34 -13.16
CA GLU A 229 -17.62 -12.69 -12.72
C GLU A 229 -16.90 -12.63 -11.37
N TRP A 230 -17.34 -13.45 -10.43
CA TRP A 230 -16.66 -13.66 -9.16
C TRP A 230 -16.15 -15.08 -9.10
N ILE A 231 -14.84 -15.21 -8.92
CA ILE A 231 -14.16 -16.49 -8.78
C ILE A 231 -13.83 -16.68 -7.30
N PRO A 232 -14.53 -17.59 -6.59
CA PRO A 232 -14.15 -17.95 -5.23
C PRO A 232 -12.80 -18.67 -5.25
N ILE A 233 -11.94 -18.32 -4.31
CA ILE A 233 -10.63 -18.97 -4.15
C ILE A 233 -10.40 -19.36 -2.70
N LYS A 234 -9.73 -20.50 -2.48
CA LYS A 234 -9.31 -20.90 -1.15
C LYS A 234 -8.19 -19.94 -0.69
N PRO A 235 -8.26 -19.35 0.51
CA PRO A 235 -7.21 -18.46 0.99
C PRO A 235 -5.82 -19.13 0.91
N GLY A 236 -4.86 -18.45 0.29
CA GLY A 236 -3.49 -18.92 0.13
C GLY A 236 -3.23 -19.81 -1.09
N THR A 237 -4.21 -19.98 -2.00
CA THR A 237 -4.03 -20.78 -3.22
C THR A 237 -3.91 -19.97 -4.51
N ASP A 238 -3.76 -18.64 -4.41
CA ASP A 238 -3.62 -17.73 -5.56
C ASP A 238 -2.45 -18.11 -6.48
N GLY A 239 -1.32 -18.54 -5.90
CA GLY A 239 -0.16 -19.00 -6.66
C GLY A 239 -0.46 -20.19 -7.57
N ALA A 240 -1.22 -21.18 -7.07
CA ALA A 240 -1.61 -22.34 -7.87
C ALA A 240 -2.53 -21.95 -9.04
N LEU A 241 -3.45 -20.99 -8.81
CA LEU A 241 -4.30 -20.45 -9.86
C LEU A 241 -3.47 -19.76 -10.95
N PHE A 242 -2.52 -18.89 -10.59
CA PHE A 242 -1.68 -18.22 -11.59
C PHE A 242 -0.76 -19.18 -12.35
N MET A 243 -0.22 -20.21 -11.69
CA MET A 243 0.54 -21.26 -12.37
C MET A 243 -0.31 -22.01 -13.40
N ALA A 244 -1.57 -22.33 -13.06
CA ALA A 244 -2.50 -22.96 -14.00
C ALA A 244 -2.86 -22.03 -15.17
N LEU A 245 -3.12 -20.73 -14.91
CA LEU A 245 -3.40 -19.76 -15.96
C LEU A 245 -2.21 -19.59 -16.92
N MET A 246 -0.98 -19.51 -16.39
CA MET A 246 0.23 -19.46 -17.21
C MET A 246 0.39 -20.72 -18.05
N HIS A 247 0.14 -21.91 -17.48
CA HIS A 247 0.17 -23.17 -18.21
C HIS A 247 -0.80 -23.16 -19.40
N GLU A 248 -2.06 -22.81 -19.18
CA GLU A 248 -3.08 -22.77 -20.24
C GLU A 248 -2.72 -21.76 -21.34
N LEU A 249 -2.21 -20.58 -20.99
CA LEU A 249 -1.79 -19.57 -21.97
C LEU A 249 -0.63 -20.06 -22.84
N ILE A 250 0.35 -20.75 -22.25
CA ILE A 250 1.49 -21.32 -22.98
C ILE A 250 1.02 -22.46 -23.89
N MET A 251 0.23 -23.39 -23.36
CA MET A 251 -0.27 -24.55 -24.12
C MET A 251 -1.18 -24.14 -25.28
N ALA A 252 -1.98 -23.09 -25.11
CA ALA A 252 -2.84 -22.53 -26.15
C ALA A 252 -2.10 -21.56 -27.09
N ASN A 253 -0.80 -21.34 -26.89
CA ASN A 253 0.02 -20.38 -27.63
C ASN A 253 -0.58 -18.95 -27.65
N GLN A 254 -1.15 -18.52 -26.53
CA GLN A 254 -1.77 -17.19 -26.33
C GLN A 254 -0.87 -16.25 -25.52
N VAL A 255 0.44 -16.30 -25.76
CA VAL A 255 1.43 -15.42 -25.15
C VAL A 255 2.07 -14.51 -26.19
N ASP A 256 2.47 -13.30 -25.78
CA ASP A 256 3.17 -12.35 -26.64
C ASP A 256 4.66 -12.73 -26.73
N HIS A 257 4.99 -13.60 -27.68
CA HIS A 257 6.36 -14.06 -27.91
C HIS A 257 7.36 -12.92 -28.19
N PRO A 258 7.06 -11.94 -29.07
CA PRO A 258 7.93 -10.78 -29.25
C PRO A 258 8.22 -10.03 -27.95
N PHE A 259 7.21 -9.82 -27.10
CA PHE A 259 7.39 -9.18 -25.79
C PHE A 259 8.31 -10.01 -24.89
N LEU A 260 8.04 -11.32 -24.78
CA LEU A 260 8.83 -12.23 -23.95
C LEU A 260 10.31 -12.23 -24.36
N LYS A 261 10.61 -12.38 -25.66
CA LYS A 261 11.98 -12.33 -26.19
C LYS A 261 12.70 -11.02 -25.89
N ARG A 262 11.99 -9.89 -25.92
CA ARG A 262 12.60 -8.56 -25.89
C ARG A 262 12.72 -7.95 -24.49
N TYR A 263 11.71 -8.16 -23.65
CA TYR A 263 11.53 -7.41 -22.40
C TYR A 263 11.58 -8.29 -21.16
N THR A 264 11.85 -9.59 -21.31
CA THR A 264 11.97 -10.51 -20.19
C THR A 264 13.25 -11.33 -20.31
N ASN A 265 13.54 -12.14 -19.29
CA ASN A 265 14.64 -13.09 -19.29
C ASN A 265 14.25 -14.47 -19.83
N SER A 266 13.07 -14.64 -20.44
CA SER A 266 12.53 -15.93 -20.84
C SER A 266 13.38 -16.72 -21.85
N SER A 267 14.23 -16.04 -22.63
CA SER A 267 15.13 -16.68 -23.59
C SER A 267 16.53 -16.98 -23.03
N GLN A 268 16.82 -16.56 -21.80
CA GLN A 268 18.14 -16.75 -21.19
C GLN A 268 18.35 -18.21 -20.81
N LEU A 269 19.53 -18.74 -21.16
CA LEU A 269 19.89 -20.13 -20.90
C LEU A 269 20.16 -20.36 -19.42
N VAL A 270 19.79 -21.55 -18.94
CA VAL A 270 19.99 -22.01 -17.56
C VAL A 270 20.91 -23.22 -17.57
N CYS A 271 21.85 -23.27 -16.63
CA CYS A 271 22.75 -24.40 -16.46
C CYS A 271 21.98 -25.60 -15.87
N LEU A 272 22.00 -26.73 -16.57
CA LEU A 272 21.38 -27.99 -16.14
C LEU A 272 22.43 -29.04 -15.70
N ASP A 273 23.72 -28.71 -15.84
CA ASP A 273 24.79 -29.58 -15.38
C ASP A 273 24.81 -29.60 -13.86
N GLN A 274 25.01 -30.78 -13.28
CA GLN A 274 25.12 -30.93 -11.83
C GLN A 274 26.33 -30.16 -11.30
N GLY A 275 26.10 -29.29 -10.33
CA GLY A 275 27.18 -28.52 -9.71
C GLY A 275 26.72 -27.26 -9.01
N PRO A 276 27.66 -26.40 -8.57
CA PRO A 276 27.36 -25.15 -7.87
C PRO A 276 26.52 -24.16 -8.69
N GLU A 277 26.48 -24.32 -10.02
CA GLU A 277 25.78 -23.43 -10.95
C GLU A 277 24.45 -24.01 -11.46
N GLU A 278 24.07 -25.21 -11.02
CA GLU A 278 22.80 -25.84 -11.42
C GLU A 278 21.61 -24.92 -11.12
N GLY A 279 20.77 -24.68 -12.13
CA GLY A 279 19.61 -23.80 -12.02
C GLY A 279 19.93 -22.30 -12.10
N LEU A 280 21.18 -21.90 -12.27
CA LEU A 280 21.57 -20.50 -12.51
C LEU A 280 21.58 -20.17 -14.00
N PHE A 281 21.36 -18.89 -14.34
CA PHE A 281 21.51 -18.42 -15.71
C PHE A 281 22.96 -18.53 -16.18
N LEU A 282 23.16 -19.20 -17.33
CA LEU A 282 24.44 -19.35 -17.99
C LEU A 282 25.03 -17.98 -18.33
N PHE A 283 26.31 -17.78 -18.02
CA PHE A 283 26.96 -16.50 -18.18
C PHE A 283 28.44 -16.59 -18.56
N ASP A 284 28.98 -15.49 -19.09
CA ASP A 284 30.41 -15.33 -19.40
C ASP A 284 31.12 -14.54 -18.30
N PRO A 285 31.97 -15.17 -17.46
CA PRO A 285 32.71 -14.46 -16.42
C PRO A 285 33.75 -13.47 -16.97
N GLU A 286 34.21 -13.67 -18.21
CA GLU A 286 35.29 -12.88 -18.82
C GLU A 286 34.77 -11.70 -19.65
N SER A 287 33.44 -11.58 -19.84
CA SER A 287 32.87 -10.48 -20.63
C SER A 287 32.83 -9.16 -19.85
N ASP A 288 33.02 -8.04 -20.55
CA ASP A 288 32.88 -6.71 -19.96
C ASP A 288 31.45 -6.46 -19.46
N PRO A 289 31.27 -5.91 -18.24
CA PRO A 289 29.95 -5.55 -17.74
C PRO A 289 29.37 -4.39 -18.57
N ILE A 290 28.18 -4.57 -19.13
CA ILE A 290 27.46 -3.51 -19.86
C ILE A 290 26.96 -2.40 -18.91
N ASN A 291 26.50 -2.76 -17.70
CA ASN A 291 26.16 -1.84 -16.62
C ASN A 291 26.44 -2.48 -15.24
N ALA A 292 26.74 -1.66 -14.22
CA ALA A 292 27.01 -2.07 -12.85
C ALA A 292 25.84 -2.79 -12.16
N ASP A 293 24.60 -2.47 -12.53
CA ASP A 293 23.40 -3.04 -11.89
C ASP A 293 23.01 -4.41 -12.48
N ILE A 294 23.39 -4.67 -13.73
CA ILE A 294 23.15 -5.94 -14.42
C ILE A 294 24.35 -6.21 -15.32
N PRO A 295 25.33 -7.01 -14.87
CA PRO A 295 26.38 -7.48 -15.76
C PRO A 295 25.71 -8.40 -16.78
N HIS A 296 25.37 -7.86 -17.95
CA HIS A 296 24.59 -8.52 -19.00
C HIS A 296 25.42 -9.55 -19.78
N ASN A 297 26.05 -10.47 -19.06
CA ASN A 297 26.90 -11.52 -19.59
C ASN A 297 26.15 -12.84 -19.81
N LYS A 298 24.82 -12.80 -19.88
CA LYS A 298 23.97 -14.00 -20.03
C LYS A 298 23.90 -14.46 -21.47
N TYR A 299 23.70 -15.76 -21.65
CA TYR A 299 23.55 -16.38 -22.96
C TYR A 299 22.08 -16.61 -23.35
N ILE A 300 21.82 -16.54 -24.64
CA ILE A 300 20.58 -16.97 -25.31
C ILE A 300 20.93 -17.97 -26.40
N TRP A 301 19.96 -18.77 -26.87
CA TRP A 301 20.11 -19.55 -28.10
C TRP A 301 19.61 -18.76 -29.30
N ASP A 302 20.49 -18.46 -30.26
CA ASP A 302 20.11 -17.74 -31.48
C ASP A 302 19.65 -18.73 -32.55
N THR A 303 18.39 -18.60 -32.98
CA THR A 303 17.77 -19.50 -33.98
C THR A 303 18.37 -19.32 -35.38
N LYS A 304 18.94 -18.15 -35.70
CA LYS A 304 19.53 -17.86 -37.01
C LYS A 304 20.85 -18.61 -37.22
N SER A 305 21.76 -18.48 -36.26
CA SER A 305 23.07 -19.13 -36.31
C SER A 305 23.07 -20.54 -35.72
N ASN A 306 22.01 -20.91 -34.99
CA ASN A 306 21.90 -22.15 -34.23
C ASN A 306 23.07 -22.33 -33.25
N THR A 307 23.43 -21.26 -32.54
CA THR A 307 24.51 -21.24 -31.54
C THR A 307 24.13 -20.39 -30.34
N ALA A 308 24.80 -20.62 -29.20
CA ALA A 308 24.68 -19.72 -28.06
C ALA A 308 25.33 -18.37 -28.35
N LYS A 309 24.63 -17.27 -28.03
CA LYS A 309 25.09 -15.89 -28.20
C LYS A 309 24.84 -15.09 -26.93
N ALA A 310 25.55 -13.98 -26.76
CA ALA A 310 25.25 -13.03 -25.70
C ALA A 310 23.83 -12.45 -25.88
N CYS A 311 23.10 -12.29 -24.77
CA CYS A 311 21.67 -11.95 -24.73
C CYS A 311 21.29 -10.66 -25.50
N PHE A 312 22.21 -9.71 -25.64
CA PHE A 312 21.98 -8.42 -26.31
C PHE A 312 22.88 -8.19 -27.52
N ALA A 313 23.45 -9.25 -28.09
CA ALA A 313 24.18 -9.14 -29.34
C ALA A 313 23.26 -8.61 -30.46
N ASN A 314 23.81 -7.78 -31.34
CA ASN A 314 23.07 -7.30 -32.50
C ASN A 314 22.67 -8.47 -33.41
N ASP A 315 21.51 -8.37 -34.04
CA ASP A 315 20.99 -9.32 -35.04
C ASP A 315 20.73 -10.76 -34.56
N VAL A 316 20.56 -10.99 -33.25
CA VAL A 316 20.11 -12.29 -32.72
C VAL A 316 18.58 -12.45 -32.81
N ASP A 317 18.11 -13.68 -33.03
CA ASP A 317 16.72 -14.09 -32.79
C ASP A 317 16.69 -15.12 -31.65
N PRO A 318 16.40 -14.69 -30.40
CA PRO A 318 16.38 -15.59 -29.26
C PRO A 318 15.28 -16.64 -29.39
N ALA A 319 15.62 -17.90 -29.15
CA ALA A 319 14.64 -18.96 -29.00
C ALA A 319 13.82 -18.76 -27.72
N LEU A 320 12.51 -19.03 -27.81
CA LEU A 320 11.67 -19.33 -26.66
C LEU A 320 11.38 -20.82 -26.78
N SER A 321 11.75 -21.59 -25.76
CA SER A 321 11.51 -23.04 -25.68
C SER A 321 10.03 -23.37 -25.74
#